data_AF-A0A529VJM5-F1
#
_entry.id   AF-A0A529VJM5-F1
#
_cell.length_a   1.000
_cell.length_b   1.000
_cell.length_c   1.000
_cell.angle_alpha   90.00
_cell.angle_beta   90.00
_cell.angle_gamma   90.00
#
_symmetry.space_group_name_H-M   'P 1'
#
loop_
_entity.id
_entity.type
_entity.pdbx_description
1 polymer ?
#
loop_
_entity_poly.entity_id
_entity_poly.type
_entity_poly.pdbx_seq_one_letter_code
_entity_poly.pdbx_strand_id
1 'polypeptide(L)'
;MGKEVERKFLVAGNAWRHLVEADIRIRQFYVAAQPGRTVRVRISDGASAELTLKFGDRARERDEFEYPIPLAEAEEMMAFAIGRVIEKTRHHVR
;
A
#
# COMPACT_ATOMS: atom_id res chain seq x y z
N MET A 1 5.40 -20.36 -7.38
CA MET A 1 4.69 -19.13 -6.98
C MET A 1 5.05 -18.06 -8.00
N GLY A 2 4.07 -17.41 -8.64
CA GLY A 2 4.33 -16.40 -9.69
C GLY A 2 4.91 -15.12 -9.08
N LYS A 3 5.86 -14.48 -9.75
CA LYS A 3 6.39 -13.17 -9.36
C LYS A 3 5.53 -12.08 -9.99
N GLU A 4 5.04 -11.14 -9.19
CA GLU A 4 4.31 -9.98 -9.68
C GLU A 4 5.26 -9.01 -10.39
N VAL A 5 4.80 -8.40 -11.50
CA VAL A 5 5.56 -7.40 -12.27
C VAL A 5 4.77 -6.10 -12.31
N GLU A 6 5.24 -5.08 -11.59
CA GLU A 6 4.62 -3.74 -11.56
C GLU A 6 5.48 -2.70 -12.33
N ARG A 7 4.84 -1.77 -13.04
CA ARG A 7 5.47 -0.55 -13.59
C ARG A 7 4.63 0.67 -13.23
N LYS A 8 5.29 1.78 -12.91
CA LYS A 8 4.64 3.02 -12.47
C LYS A 8 4.91 4.17 -13.44
N PHE A 9 3.87 4.92 -13.75
CA PHE A 9 3.90 6.05 -14.68
C PHE A 9 3.20 7.26 -14.05
N LEU A 10 3.56 8.45 -14.52
CA LEU A 10 2.73 9.64 -14.31
C LEU A 10 1.53 9.57 -15.24
N VAL A 11 0.36 9.98 -14.75
CA VAL A 11 -0.89 9.99 -15.54
C VAL A 11 -1.08 11.36 -16.14
N ALA A 12 -1.38 11.42 -17.44
CA ALA A 12 -1.68 12.64 -18.16
C ALA A 12 -3.18 12.72 -18.50
N GLY A 13 -3.81 13.86 -18.21
CA GLY A 13 -5.23 14.09 -18.48
C GLY A 13 -6.19 13.32 -17.56
N ASN A 14 -7.48 13.43 -17.85
CA ASN A 14 -8.57 12.92 -16.99
C ASN A 14 -9.44 11.83 -17.65
N ALA A 15 -9.15 11.42 -18.89
CA ALA A 15 -9.97 10.46 -19.62
C ALA A 15 -10.12 9.11 -18.90
N TRP A 16 -9.07 8.70 -18.15
CA TRP A 16 -9.07 7.48 -17.34
C TRP A 16 -10.20 7.44 -16.29
N ARG A 17 -10.72 8.59 -15.84
CA ARG A 17 -11.76 8.65 -14.81
C ARG A 17 -13.07 8.00 -15.26
N HIS A 18 -13.35 8.01 -16.56
CA HIS A 18 -14.53 7.35 -17.12
C HIS A 18 -14.41 5.83 -17.19
N LEU A 19 -13.20 5.29 -16.99
CA LEU A 19 -12.90 3.86 -17.01
C LEU A 19 -12.86 3.26 -15.61
N VAL A 20 -13.16 4.04 -14.57
CA VAL A 20 -13.11 3.58 -13.18
C VAL A 20 -14.26 2.61 -12.91
N GLU A 21 -13.93 1.39 -12.52
CA GLU A 21 -14.90 0.36 -12.14
C GLU A 21 -15.06 0.25 -10.62
N ALA A 22 -14.01 0.59 -9.86
CA ALA A 22 -14.03 0.60 -8.41
C ALA A 22 -13.00 1.59 -7.86
N ASP A 23 -13.21 2.03 -6.63
CA ASP A 23 -12.23 2.80 -5.88
C ASP A 23 -12.10 2.32 -4.43
N ILE A 24 -10.93 2.58 -3.85
CA ILE A 24 -10.59 2.23 -2.47
C ILE A 24 -9.85 3.40 -1.86
N ARG A 25 -10.31 3.91 -0.72
CA ARG A 25 -9.58 4.91 0.05
C ARG A 25 -8.51 4.21 0.88
N ILE A 26 -7.26 4.60 0.70
CA ILE A 26 -6.11 3.99 1.34
C ILE A 26 -5.41 5.02 2.21
N ARG A 27 -5.24 4.68 3.49
CA ARG A 27 -4.27 5.31 4.38
C ARG A 27 -3.19 4.28 4.67
N GLN A 28 -1.94 4.59 4.36
CA GLN A 28 -0.82 3.69 4.59
C GLN A 28 0.36 4.41 5.23
N PHE A 29 1.11 3.70 6.06
CA PHE A 29 2.29 4.21 6.72
C PHE A 29 3.28 3.07 6.98
N TYR A 30 4.54 3.44 7.22
CA TYR A 30 5.57 2.48 7.57
C TYR A 30 5.80 2.54 9.08
N VAL A 31 5.97 1.39 9.72
CA VAL A 31 6.40 1.30 11.12
C VAL A 31 7.88 0.95 11.24
N ALA A 32 8.45 0.35 10.18
CA ALA A 32 9.88 0.15 10.04
C ALA A 32 10.28 0.19 8.56
N ALA A 33 11.42 0.83 8.27
CA ALA A 33 12.00 0.89 6.94
C ALA A 33 13.52 0.96 7.04
N GLN A 34 14.19 0.02 6.38
CA GLN A 34 15.64 -0.03 6.23
C GLN A 34 15.97 -0.46 4.79
N PRO A 35 17.22 -0.31 4.34
CA PRO A 35 17.64 -0.92 3.07
C PRO A 35 17.23 -2.40 3.04
N GLY A 36 16.61 -2.81 1.96
CA GLY A 36 16.18 -4.19 1.73
C GLY A 36 14.98 -4.68 2.52
N ARG A 37 14.38 -3.89 3.42
CA ARG A 37 13.22 -4.33 4.20
C ARG A 37 12.30 -3.22 4.67
N THR A 38 11.00 -3.48 4.60
CA THR A 38 9.99 -2.55 5.11
C THR A 38 8.82 -3.28 5.76
N VAL A 39 8.25 -2.67 6.80
CA VAL A 39 6.99 -3.06 7.42
C VAL A 39 6.01 -1.91 7.19
N ARG A 40 4.95 -2.19 6.43
CA ARG A 40 3.93 -1.21 6.06
C ARG A 40 2.59 -1.65 6.61
N VAL A 41 1.86 -0.73 7.23
CA VAL A 41 0.44 -0.92 7.55
C VAL A 41 -0.39 -0.17 6.52
N ARG A 42 -1.47 -0.81 6.05
CA ARG A 42 -2.46 -0.22 5.13
C ARG A 42 -3.85 -0.37 5.74
N ILE A 43 -4.56 0.73 5.87
CA ILE A 43 -5.99 0.78 6.19
C ILE A 43 -6.75 1.09 4.89
N SER A 44 -7.73 0.26 4.56
CA SER A 44 -8.61 0.40 3.40
C SER A 44 -10.01 0.78 3.85
N ASP A 45 -10.54 1.86 3.29
CA ASP A 45 -11.86 2.45 3.54
C ASP A 45 -12.22 2.72 5.01
N GLY A 46 -11.23 2.71 5.91
CA GLY A 46 -11.45 2.76 7.34
C GLY A 46 -12.19 1.53 7.88
N ALA A 47 -12.16 0.42 7.16
CA ALA A 47 -12.93 -0.79 7.47
C ALA A 47 -12.07 -2.04 7.62
N SER A 48 -10.93 -2.12 6.92
CA SER A 48 -9.99 -3.24 7.01
C SER A 48 -8.55 -2.77 7.07
N ALA A 49 -7.69 -3.58 7.65
CA ALA A 49 -6.27 -3.29 7.78
C ALA A 49 -5.40 -4.51 7.45
N GLU A 50 -4.22 -4.23 6.91
CA GLU A 50 -3.24 -5.22 6.49
C GLU A 50 -1.83 -4.78 6.87
N LEU A 51 -1.07 -5.69 7.44
CA LEU A 51 0.36 -5.57 7.67
C LEU A 51 1.10 -6.24 6.51
N THR A 52 1.98 -5.49 5.86
CA THR A 52 2.82 -5.97 4.77
C THR A 52 4.30 -5.96 5.19
N LEU A 53 4.95 -7.11 5.12
CA LEU A 53 6.41 -7.24 5.18
C LEU A 53 6.96 -7.33 3.76
N LYS A 54 7.89 -6.46 3.39
CA LYS A 54 8.59 -6.53 2.09
C LYS A 54 10.08 -6.73 2.32
N PHE A 55 10.69 -7.66 1.58
CA PHE A 55 12.12 -7.94 1.62
C PHE A 55 12.74 -7.87 0.21
N GLY A 56 14.01 -7.46 0.14
CA GLY A 56 14.80 -7.39 -1.08
C GLY A 56 15.17 -5.96 -1.48
N ASP A 57 16.43 -5.81 -1.92
CA ASP A 57 16.99 -4.53 -2.38
C ASP A 57 16.74 -4.26 -3.87
N ARG A 58 16.25 -5.25 -4.62
CA ARG A 58 15.95 -5.08 -6.04
C ARG A 58 14.62 -4.35 -6.19
N ALA A 59 14.61 -3.26 -6.95
CA ALA A 59 13.42 -2.43 -7.14
C ALA A 59 12.28 -3.13 -7.91
N ARG A 60 12.57 -4.20 -8.66
CA ARG A 60 11.61 -4.89 -9.54
C ARG A 60 11.05 -6.20 -8.99
N GLU A 61 11.71 -6.79 -8.00
CA GLU A 61 11.28 -8.06 -7.39
C GLU A 61 11.57 -7.98 -5.90
N ARG A 62 10.52 -8.15 -5.10
CA ARG A 62 10.59 -8.20 -3.64
C ARG A 62 9.73 -9.35 -3.15
N ASP A 63 10.19 -10.00 -2.11
CA ASP A 63 9.35 -10.95 -1.39
C ASP A 63 8.37 -10.15 -0.52
N GLU A 64 7.09 -10.45 -0.65
CA GLU A 64 6.00 -9.74 0.01
C GLU A 64 5.14 -10.74 0.79
N PHE A 65 4.90 -10.42 2.06
CA PHE A 65 4.05 -11.18 2.95
C PHE A 65 3.00 -10.26 3.53
N GLU A 66 1.73 -10.63 3.40
CA GLU A 66 0.59 -9.82 3.80
C GLU A 66 -0.25 -10.57 4.83
N TYR A 67 -0.62 -9.86 5.90
CA TYR A 67 -1.40 -10.40 7.01
C TYR A 67 -2.55 -9.44 7.32
N PRO A 68 -3.80 -9.93 7.39
CA PRO A 68 -4.87 -9.13 7.95
C PRO A 68 -4.57 -8.85 9.42
N ILE A 69 -4.81 -7.61 9.86
CA ILE A 69 -4.68 -7.22 11.27
C ILE A 69 -5.96 -6.50 11.72
N PRO A 70 -6.28 -6.51 13.03
CA PRO A 70 -7.41 -5.75 13.54
C PRO A 70 -7.28 -4.26 13.23
N LEU A 71 -8.40 -3.62 12.84
CA LEU A 71 -8.41 -2.20 12.50
C LEU A 71 -7.95 -1.32 13.67
N ALA A 72 -8.42 -1.60 14.89
CA ALA A 72 -8.05 -0.84 16.08
C ALA A 72 -6.53 -0.87 16.32
N GLU A 73 -5.90 -2.05 16.21
CA GLU A 73 -4.44 -2.18 16.33
C GLU A 73 -3.71 -1.41 15.23
N ALA A 74 -4.22 -1.44 13.99
CA ALA A 74 -3.66 -0.66 12.90
C ALA A 74 -3.74 0.85 13.15
N GLU A 75 -4.85 1.34 13.72
CA GLU A 75 -5.00 2.75 14.09
C GLU A 75 -4.04 3.16 15.21
N GLU A 76 -3.87 2.33 16.23
CA GLU A 76 -2.88 2.54 17.30
C GLU A 76 -1.45 2.56 16.74
N MET A 77 -1.12 1.66 15.82
CA MET A 77 0.20 1.59 15.17
C MET A 77 0.55 2.87 14.39
N MET A 78 -0.44 3.66 13.97
CA MET A 78 -0.21 4.91 13.26
C MET A 78 0.58 5.93 14.09
N ALA A 79 0.48 5.87 15.42
CA ALA A 79 1.28 6.72 16.32
C ALA A 79 2.80 6.46 16.19
N PHE A 80 3.19 5.29 15.68
CA PHE A 80 4.57 4.88 15.44
C PHE A 80 4.98 5.02 13.97
N ALA A 81 4.18 5.70 13.16
CA ALA A 81 4.48 5.91 11.75
C ALA A 81 5.82 6.65 11.58
N ILE A 82 6.70 6.09 10.75
CA ILE A 82 7.93 6.74 10.33
C ILE A 82 7.74 7.43 8.98
N GLY A 83 8.32 8.62 8.85
CA GLY A 83 8.17 9.43 7.64
C GLY A 83 6.77 10.01 7.51
N ARG A 84 6.18 9.94 6.32
CA ARG A 84 4.85 10.49 6.02
C ARG A 84 3.82 9.38 5.92
N VAL A 85 2.66 9.62 6.54
CA VAL A 85 1.43 8.87 6.21
C VAL A 85 1.02 9.23 4.79
N ILE A 86 0.76 8.22 3.97
CA ILE A 86 0.32 8.38 2.58
C ILE A 86 -1.17 8.11 2.53
N GLU A 87 -1.94 9.11 2.10
CA GLU A 87 -3.36 9.01 1.84
C GLU A 87 -3.62 9.12 0.34
N LYS A 88 -4.43 8.20 -0.20
CA LYS A 88 -4.78 8.17 -1.62
C LYS A 88 -6.11 7.46 -1.85
N THR A 89 -6.80 7.80 -2.92
CA THR A 89 -7.83 6.95 -3.50
C THR A 89 -7.20 6.15 -4.64
N ARG A 90 -7.26 4.83 -4.55
CA ARG A 90 -6.85 3.93 -5.64
C ARG A 90 -8.07 3.65 -6.49
N HIS A 91 -7.99 4.00 -7.78
CA HIS A 91 -9.00 3.66 -8.76
C HIS A 91 -8.57 2.44 -9.56
N HIS A 92 -9.46 1.46 -9.70
CA HIS A 92 -9.28 0.34 -10.61
C HIS A 92 -9.94 0.71 -11.94
N VAL A 93 -9.13 0.77 -13.00
CA VAL A 93 -9.54 1.14 -14.34
C VAL A 93 -9.41 -0.04 -15.29
N ARG A 94 -10.29 -0.14 -16.28
CA ARG A 94 -10.28 -1.20 -17.30
C ARG A 94 -9.98 -0.67 -18.70
#